data_AF-A0A0K1ESV1-F1
#
_entry.id   AF-A0A0K1ESV1-F1
#
_cell.length_a   1.000
_cell.length_b   1.000
_cell.length_c   1.000
_cell.angle_alpha   90.00
_cell.angle_beta   90.00
_cell.angle_gamma   90.00
#
_symmetry.space_group_name_H-M   'P 1'
#
loop_
_entity.id
_entity.type
_entity.pdbx_description
1 polymer ?
#
loop_
_entity_poly.entity_id
_entity_poly.type
_entity_poly.pdbx_seq_one_letter_code
_entity_poly.pdbx_strand_id
1 'polypeptide(L)'
;MTQPHDPGPPPPRPDRAAAIRAALEEMRSEYRAVVPQQLDEIAVHLAQARSGGDEASVAEALTQMRRLAHRIRGTAGSFGWVSLSQAAGAIEDALEEGAVSLPDETTLHLAAALEEARAAVAVGLS
;
A
#
# COMPACT_ATOMS: atom_id res chain seq x y z
N MET A 1 9.79 -64.87 10.91
CA MET A 1 9.59 -64.36 9.54
C MET A 1 8.87 -63.03 9.68
N THR A 2 9.60 -61.91 9.58
CA THR A 2 9.07 -60.56 9.77
C THR A 2 8.45 -60.10 8.45
N GLN A 3 7.15 -59.80 8.41
CA GLN A 3 6.54 -59.19 7.23
C GLN A 3 7.11 -57.78 7.02
N PRO A 4 7.45 -57.39 5.78
CA PRO A 4 7.84 -56.01 5.49
C PRO A 4 6.61 -55.10 5.62
N HIS A 5 6.72 -54.08 6.46
CA HIS A 5 5.74 -53.02 6.59
C HIS A 5 5.86 -52.14 5.34
N ASP A 6 4.90 -52.25 4.42
CA ASP A 6 4.84 -51.39 3.24
C ASP A 6 4.44 -49.98 3.73
N PRO A 7 5.29 -48.94 3.58
CA PRO A 7 4.88 -47.59 3.89
C PRO A 7 3.80 -47.21 2.87
N GLY A 8 2.57 -47.01 3.35
CA GLY A 8 1.47 -46.56 2.52
C GLY A 8 1.85 -45.34 1.67
N PRO A 9 1.15 -45.09 0.55
CA PRO A 9 1.50 -44.03 -0.37
C PRO A 9 1.66 -42.70 0.37
N PRO A 10 2.67 -41.87 0.00
CA PRO A 10 2.87 -40.57 0.62
C PRO A 10 1.59 -39.74 0.50
N PRO A 11 1.28 -38.88 1.49
CA PRO A 11 0.10 -38.04 1.42
C PRO A 11 0.13 -37.21 0.12
N PRO A 12 -1.04 -36.98 -0.52
CA PRO A 12 -1.11 -36.20 -1.74
C PRO A 12 -0.54 -34.81 -1.47
N ARG A 13 0.35 -34.35 -2.36
CA ARG A 13 0.86 -32.98 -2.29
C ARG A 13 -0.33 -32.03 -2.46
N PRO A 14 -0.44 -30.94 -1.68
CA PRO A 14 -1.47 -29.94 -1.92
C PRO A 14 -1.39 -29.47 -3.37
N ASP A 15 -2.56 -29.23 -3.98
CA ASP A 15 -2.65 -28.61 -5.30
C ASP A 15 -1.82 -27.32 -5.28
N ARG A 16 -0.76 -27.27 -6.10
CA ARG A 16 0.16 -26.13 -6.19
C ARG A 16 -0.61 -24.83 -6.43
N ALA A 17 -1.70 -24.88 -7.21
CA ALA A 17 -2.53 -23.71 -7.46
C ALA A 17 -3.28 -23.27 -6.20
N ALA A 18 -3.77 -24.20 -5.38
CA ALA A 18 -4.38 -23.89 -4.09
C ALA A 18 -3.36 -23.28 -3.11
N ALA A 19 -2.13 -23.81 -3.06
CA ALA A 19 -1.07 -23.26 -2.22
C ALA A 19 -0.70 -21.82 -2.62
N ILE A 20 -0.61 -21.54 -3.92
CA ILE A 20 -0.35 -20.17 -4.42
C ILE A 20 -1.49 -19.22 -4.03
N ARG A 21 -2.75 -19.64 -4.19
CA ARG A 21 -3.90 -18.81 -3.80
C ARG A 21 -3.90 -18.50 -2.31
N ALA A 22 -3.63 -19.48 -1.47
CA ALA A 22 -3.55 -19.29 -0.02
C ALA A 22 -2.42 -18.32 0.37
N ALA A 23 -1.24 -18.45 -0.24
CA ALA A 23 -0.12 -17.54 0.00
C ALA A 23 -0.43 -16.09 -0.44
N LEU A 24 -1.08 -15.91 -1.59
CA LEU A 24 -1.51 -14.58 -2.05
C LEU A 24 -2.56 -13.96 -1.13
N GLU A 25 -3.48 -14.76 -0.59
CA GLU A 25 -4.49 -14.26 0.34
C GLU A 25 -3.87 -13.87 1.69
N GLU A 26 -2.89 -14.63 2.16
CA GLU A 26 -2.10 -14.25 3.35
C GLU A 26 -1.39 -12.91 3.14
N MET A 27 -0.65 -12.77 2.03
CA MET A 27 0.03 -11.51 1.69
C MET A 27 -0.94 -10.33 1.58
N ARG A 28 -2.14 -10.57 1.03
CA ARG A 28 -3.21 -9.56 0.95
C ARG A 28 -3.70 -9.17 2.34
N SER A 29 -3.93 -10.14 3.22
CA SER A 29 -4.37 -9.93 4.61
C SER A 29 -3.34 -9.13 5.41
N GLU A 30 -2.07 -9.52 5.33
CA GLU A 30 -0.96 -8.82 5.98
C GLU A 30 -0.86 -7.38 5.49
N TYR A 31 -0.84 -7.18 4.17
CA TYR A 31 -0.69 -5.84 3.61
C TYR A 31 -1.90 -4.94 3.92
N ARG A 32 -3.10 -5.51 3.90
CA ARG A 32 -4.34 -4.86 4.28
C ARG A 32 -4.32 -4.32 5.72
N ALA A 33 -3.63 -5.00 6.64
CA ALA A 33 -3.46 -4.52 8.01
C ALA A 33 -2.49 -3.32 8.11
N VAL A 34 -1.54 -3.20 7.17
CA VAL A 34 -0.48 -2.18 7.19
C VAL A 34 -0.87 -0.91 6.43
N VAL A 35 -1.65 -1.02 5.35
CA VAL A 35 -2.04 0.14 4.51
C VAL A 35 -2.63 1.31 5.30
N PRO A 36 -3.55 1.13 6.28
CA PRO A 36 -4.09 2.25 7.05
C PRO A 36 -2.99 3.10 7.71
N GLN A 37 -1.98 2.45 8.29
CA GLN A 37 -0.85 3.14 8.91
C GLN A 37 -0.02 3.91 7.87
N GLN A 38 0.18 3.34 6.67
CA GLN A 38 0.90 4.05 5.59
C GLN A 38 0.13 5.30 5.13
N LEU A 39 -1.21 5.27 5.13
CA LEU A 39 -2.03 6.45 4.84
C LEU A 39 -1.95 7.49 5.96
N ASP A 40 -1.84 7.07 7.22
CA ASP A 40 -1.58 7.97 8.35
C ASP A 40 -0.20 8.65 8.24
N GLU A 41 0.82 7.92 7.82
CA GLU A 41 2.15 8.48 7.55
C GLU A 41 2.12 9.53 6.43
N ILE A 42 1.37 9.28 5.34
CA ILE A 42 1.15 10.28 4.29
C ILE A 42 0.47 11.54 4.87
N ALA A 43 -0.52 11.37 5.74
CA ALA A 43 -1.22 12.49 6.38
C ALA A 43 -0.27 13.35 7.24
N VAL A 44 0.61 12.70 7.99
CA VAL A 44 1.62 13.37 8.82
C VAL A 44 2.57 14.19 7.96
N HIS A 45 3.10 13.62 6.87
CA HIS A 45 3.99 14.34 5.98
C HIS A 45 3.29 15.49 5.24
N LEU A 46 2.02 15.33 4.86
CA LEU A 46 1.22 16.41 4.28
C LEU A 46 1.07 17.56 5.29
N ALA A 47 0.79 17.26 6.55
CA ALA A 47 0.70 18.28 7.60
C ALA A 47 2.03 19.00 7.83
N GLN A 48 3.15 18.27 7.82
CA GLN A 48 4.51 18.83 7.93
C GLN A 48 4.85 19.76 6.77
N ALA A 49 4.57 19.33 5.53
CA ALA A 49 4.81 20.17 4.35
C ALA A 49 3.95 21.45 4.36
N ARG A 50 2.72 21.37 4.90
CA ARG A 50 1.81 22.52 5.02
C ARG A 50 2.16 23.48 6.16
N SER A 51 2.66 22.98 7.28
CA SER A 51 3.01 23.85 8.42
C SER A 51 4.18 24.79 8.13
N GLY A 52 4.88 24.54 7.01
CA GLY A 52 6.14 25.19 6.71
C GLY A 52 7.27 24.64 7.58
N GLY A 53 8.48 25.06 7.27
CA GLY A 53 9.72 24.60 7.87
C GLY A 53 10.88 25.10 7.03
N ASP A 54 12.09 24.63 7.32
CA ASP A 54 13.18 24.77 6.37
C ASP A 54 12.91 23.95 5.10
N GLU A 55 13.45 24.41 3.97
CA GLU A 55 13.22 23.78 2.65
C GLU A 55 13.61 22.30 2.62
N ALA A 56 14.65 21.90 3.38
CA ALA A 56 15.09 20.52 3.42
C ALA A 56 14.07 19.62 4.13
N SER A 57 13.50 20.08 5.25
CA SER A 57 12.42 19.39 5.94
C SER A 57 11.16 19.23 5.08
N VAL A 58 10.78 20.27 4.32
CA VAL A 58 9.63 20.20 3.40
C VAL A 58 9.92 19.22 2.27
N ALA A 59 11.08 19.32 1.63
CA ALA A 59 11.48 18.41 0.54
C ALA A 59 11.52 16.94 0.97
N GLU A 60 12.00 16.67 2.19
CA GLU A 60 12.01 15.32 2.76
C GLU A 60 10.59 14.80 2.98
N ALA A 61 9.68 15.61 3.55
CA ALA A 61 8.29 15.22 3.74
C ALA A 61 7.61 14.86 2.40
N LEU A 62 7.78 15.69 1.36
CA LEU A 62 7.23 15.43 0.02
C LEU A 62 7.83 14.17 -0.62
N THR A 63 9.14 13.95 -0.44
CA THR A 63 9.81 12.75 -0.91
C THR A 63 9.26 11.49 -0.24
N GLN A 64 9.05 11.51 1.07
CA GLN A 64 8.49 10.38 1.80
C GLN A 64 7.04 10.10 1.41
N MET A 65 6.21 11.13 1.26
CA MET A 65 4.84 10.99 0.74
C MET A 65 4.83 10.29 -0.62
N ARG A 66 5.65 10.76 -1.56
CA ARG A 66 5.71 10.19 -2.91
C ARG A 66 6.13 8.72 -2.88
N ARG A 67 7.14 8.37 -2.06
CA ARG A 67 7.59 6.97 -1.90
C ARG A 67 6.51 6.07 -1.31
N LEU A 68 5.78 6.54 -0.29
CA LEU A 68 4.66 5.81 0.29
C LEU A 68 3.54 5.60 -0.74
N ALA A 69 3.13 6.66 -1.43
CA ALA A 69 2.12 6.63 -2.47
C ALA A 69 2.48 5.66 -3.61
N HIS A 70 3.71 5.74 -4.12
CA HIS A 70 4.24 4.83 -5.14
C HIS A 70 4.13 3.35 -4.71
N ARG A 71 4.54 3.05 -3.48
CA ARG A 71 4.48 1.69 -2.94
C ARG A 71 3.04 1.19 -2.82
N ILE A 72 2.15 2.02 -2.29
CA ILE A 72 0.72 1.67 -2.16
C ILE A 72 0.11 1.44 -3.54
N ARG A 73 0.36 2.34 -4.50
CA ARG A 73 -0.12 2.21 -5.90
C ARG A 73 0.30 0.88 -6.50
N GLY A 74 1.59 0.53 -6.39
CA GLY A 74 2.16 -0.69 -6.97
C GLY A 74 1.62 -1.96 -6.33
N THR A 75 1.58 -2.01 -4.99
CA THR A 75 1.10 -3.21 -4.28
C THR A 75 -0.42 -3.36 -4.43
N ALA A 76 -1.19 -2.28 -4.31
CA ALA A 76 -2.65 -2.30 -4.55
C ALA A 76 -2.98 -2.73 -5.98
N GLY A 77 -2.22 -2.26 -6.98
CA GLY A 77 -2.35 -2.70 -8.36
C GLY A 77 -2.10 -4.19 -8.54
N SER A 78 -1.04 -4.71 -7.91
CA SER A 78 -0.69 -6.14 -7.94
C SER A 78 -1.74 -7.04 -7.28
N PHE A 79 -2.43 -6.53 -6.26
CA PHE A 79 -3.50 -7.27 -5.57
C PHE A 79 -4.89 -7.08 -6.20
N GLY A 80 -5.03 -6.19 -7.18
CA GLY A 80 -6.30 -5.90 -7.86
C GLY A 80 -7.20 -4.92 -7.11
N TRP A 81 -6.66 -4.17 -6.14
CA TRP A 81 -7.40 -3.15 -5.40
C TRP A 81 -7.42 -1.83 -6.18
N VAL A 82 -8.24 -1.80 -7.22
CA VAL A 82 -8.25 -0.74 -8.24
C VAL A 82 -8.45 0.65 -7.63
N SER A 83 -9.45 0.84 -6.77
CA SER A 83 -9.75 2.15 -6.18
C SER A 83 -8.60 2.68 -5.31
N LEU A 84 -7.98 1.82 -4.51
CA LEU A 84 -6.82 2.21 -3.69
C LEU A 84 -5.60 2.53 -4.57
N SER A 85 -5.36 1.73 -5.61
CA SER A 85 -4.26 1.97 -6.54
C SER A 85 -4.40 3.32 -7.26
N GLN A 86 -5.62 3.66 -7.69
CA GLN A 86 -5.92 4.94 -8.34
C GLN A 86 -5.76 6.13 -7.39
N ALA A 87 -6.31 6.05 -6.18
CA ALA A 87 -6.19 7.12 -5.19
C ALA A 87 -4.71 7.35 -4.78
N ALA A 88 -3.94 6.28 -4.58
CA ALA A 88 -2.51 6.38 -4.32
C ALA A 88 -1.74 6.95 -5.53
N GLY A 89 -2.17 6.62 -6.74
CA GLY A 89 -1.63 7.22 -7.98
C GLY A 89 -1.86 8.72 -8.04
N ALA A 90 -3.05 9.21 -7.67
CA ALA A 90 -3.31 10.65 -7.62
C ALA A 90 -2.42 11.39 -6.61
N ILE A 91 -2.12 10.76 -5.45
CA ILE A 91 -1.16 11.30 -4.48
C ILE A 91 0.26 11.35 -5.09
N GLU A 92 0.69 10.26 -5.72
CA GLU A 92 2.02 10.17 -6.33
C GLU A 92 2.20 11.17 -7.48
N ASP A 93 1.24 11.25 -8.39
CA ASP A 93 1.30 12.06 -9.61
C ASP A 93 1.24 13.56 -9.31
N ALA A 94 0.63 13.96 -8.19
CA ALA A 94 0.57 15.35 -7.73
C ALA A 94 1.87 15.84 -7.06
N LEU A 95 2.81 14.93 -6.76
CA LEU A 95 4.08 15.25 -6.12
C LEU A 95 5.21 15.28 -7.14
N GLU A 96 5.73 16.48 -7.41
CA GLU A 96 6.90 16.67 -8.24
C GLU A 96 8.18 16.25 -7.51
N GLU A 97 9.11 15.61 -8.24
CA GLU A 97 10.40 15.23 -7.68
C GLU A 97 11.25 16.49 -7.40
N GLY A 98 11.74 16.62 -6.17
CA GLY A 98 12.54 17.77 -5.76
C GLY A 98 11.73 19.02 -5.39
N ALA A 99 10.40 18.92 -5.29
CA ALA A 99 9.58 20.01 -4.78
C ALA A 99 9.99 20.41 -3.35
N VAL A 100 10.06 21.71 -3.09
CA VAL A 100 10.39 22.32 -1.78
C VAL A 100 9.21 23.09 -1.19
N SER A 101 8.06 23.08 -1.86
CA SER A 101 6.83 23.73 -1.40
C SER A 101 5.61 23.04 -2.00
N LEU A 102 4.44 23.21 -1.39
CA LEU A 102 3.16 22.76 -1.90
C LEU A 102 2.25 23.96 -2.17
N PRO A 103 1.84 24.20 -3.43
CA PRO A 103 0.74 25.11 -3.72
C PRO A 103 -0.55 24.70 -3.01
N ASP A 104 -1.42 25.67 -2.72
CA ASP A 104 -2.71 25.41 -2.05
C ASP A 104 -3.59 24.45 -2.86
N GLU A 105 -3.58 24.57 -4.19
CA GLU A 105 -4.33 23.68 -5.09
C GLU A 105 -3.83 22.23 -5.02
N THR A 106 -2.51 22.02 -5.03
CA THR A 106 -1.89 20.70 -4.87
C THR A 106 -2.22 20.13 -3.50
N THR A 107 -2.18 20.96 -2.46
CA THR A 107 -2.54 20.56 -1.10
C THR A 107 -3.98 20.04 -1.00
N LEU A 108 -4.93 20.75 -1.61
CA LEU A 108 -6.34 20.33 -1.63
C LEU A 108 -6.51 19.01 -2.40
N HIS A 109 -5.82 18.86 -3.53
CA HIS A 109 -5.86 17.64 -4.33
C HIS A 109 -5.30 16.44 -3.54
N LEU A 110 -4.16 16.61 -2.87
CA LEU A 110 -3.55 15.58 -2.01
C LEU A 110 -4.46 15.17 -0.86
N ALA A 111 -5.12 16.13 -0.21
CA ALA A 111 -6.07 15.84 0.86
C ALA A 111 -7.28 15.05 0.37
N ALA A 112 -7.85 15.41 -0.79
CA ALA A 112 -8.96 14.67 -1.38
C ALA A 112 -8.56 13.23 -1.76
N ALA A 113 -7.42 13.06 -2.43
CA ALA A 113 -6.91 11.74 -2.81
C ALA A 113 -6.61 10.84 -1.60
N LEU A 114 -6.15 11.43 -0.49
CA LEU A 114 -5.93 10.70 0.77
C LEU A 114 -7.25 10.18 1.36
N GLU A 115 -8.30 10.99 1.37
CA GLU A 115 -9.63 10.56 1.83
C GLU A 115 -10.22 9.47 0.94
N GLU A 116 -10.04 9.58 -0.39
CA GLU A 116 -10.43 8.51 -1.32
C GLU A 116 -9.68 7.20 -1.05
N ALA A 117 -8.38 7.26 -0.77
CA ALA A 117 -7.58 6.09 -0.42
C ALA A 117 -8.08 5.44 0.89
N ARG A 118 -8.41 6.24 1.91
CA ARG A 118 -8.99 5.75 3.18
C ARG A 118 -10.35 5.10 2.97
N ALA A 119 -11.21 5.73 2.16
CA ALA A 119 -12.52 5.18 1.81
C ALA A 119 -12.39 3.85 1.06
N ALA A 120 -11.45 3.75 0.11
CA ALA A 120 -11.18 2.52 -0.64
C ALA A 120 -10.74 1.38 0.28
N VAL A 121 -9.92 1.69 1.29
CA VAL A 121 -9.53 0.72 2.32
C VAL A 121 -10.74 0.29 3.14
N ALA A 122 -11.57 1.22 3.63
CA ALA A 122 -12.76 0.89 4.43
C ALA A 122 -13.77 0.01 3.67
N VAL A 123 -14.00 0.29 2.38
CA VAL A 123 -14.92 -0.49 1.53
C VAL A 123 -14.32 -1.85 1.16
N GLY A 124 -13.03 -1.90 0.85
CA GLY A 124 -12.34 -3.16 0.53
C GLY A 124 -12.13 -4.07 1.74
N LEU A 125 -12.22 -3.53 2.96
CA LEU A 125 -12.08 -4.22 4.24
C LEU A 125 -13.35 -4.91 4.75
N SER A 126 -14.50 -4.66 4.13
CA SER A 126 -15.80 -5.30 4.46
C SER A 126 -15.96 -6.64 3.75
#